data_AF-B5VEI7-F1
#
_entry.id   AF-B5VEI7-F1
#
_cell.length_a   1.000
_cell.length_b   1.000
_cell.length_c   1.000
_cell.angle_alpha   90.00
_cell.angle_beta   90.00
_cell.angle_gamma   90.00
#
_symmetry.space_group_name_H-M   'P 1'
#
loop_
_entity.id
_entity.type
_entity.pdbx_description
1 polymer ?
#
loop_
_entity_poly.entity_id
_entity_poly.type
_entity_poly.pdbx_seq_one_letter_code
_entity_poly.pdbx_strand_id
1 'polypeptide(L)'
;NLSVGMIRASLSASENDMALKLFQKLCQESTEMKYGYLIETHLSFIGECKDLNVAQTFFDKALNDEMPYKIDLQVSYVKSFLRNIWSQTRDFNHIYQIWYKSSLHYGRNVNHGISSSLNDTFFDIFFENYAVDKMQGFQTLQNIIQTYNNIKHIDEPFFNIILAKCTVWHDRSILEYIDKSYEAYHIPKTIVAYRILLKSMGSVDDASNAEILQRWMDLIRKSDEIGQRFIANADWAALRDATVTWTQNDRDSKKSNMNSTQISRTATPSPSLTPMDTPAPEHLFNNPQNPMDFYSHPALQAATASGAFDEFAAEAASSSIPVDGRMVLYLKIVKRYSPYCRDSRQLARLTTGTAVKYSVLQEVLNQFQTLIVNDIPIPELHNLKPTCV
;
A
#
# COMPACT_ATOMS: atom_id res chain seq x y z
N ASN A 1 5.01 -18.68 32.43
CA ASN A 1 4.19 -17.50 32.05
C ASN A 1 4.89 -16.19 32.46
N LEU A 2 5.07 -15.87 33.75
CA LEU A 2 5.76 -14.64 34.18
C LEU A 2 7.17 -14.47 33.59
N SER A 3 8.00 -15.53 33.60
CA SER A 3 9.36 -15.46 33.05
C SER A 3 9.41 -15.12 31.56
N VAL A 4 8.47 -15.63 30.76
CA VAL A 4 8.38 -15.32 29.31
C VAL A 4 8.01 -13.85 29.11
N GLY A 5 7.04 -13.34 29.89
CA GLY A 5 6.66 -11.94 29.86
C GLY A 5 7.79 -11.00 30.27
N MET A 6 8.55 -11.35 31.31
CA MET A 6 9.74 -10.59 31.73
C MET A 6 10.82 -10.58 30.64
N ILE A 7 11.06 -11.70 29.97
CA ILE A 7 12.05 -11.76 28.88
C ILE A 7 11.62 -10.86 27.72
N ARG A 8 10.37 -10.92 27.27
CA ARG A 8 9.86 -10.01 26.22
C ARG A 8 9.96 -8.54 26.60
N ALA A 9 9.65 -8.21 27.86
CA ALA A 9 9.80 -6.84 28.37
C ALA A 9 11.28 -6.39 28.33
N SER A 10 12.21 -7.24 28.77
CA SER A 10 13.65 -6.95 28.68
C SER A 10 14.12 -6.80 27.23
N LEU A 11 13.66 -7.65 26.31
CA LEU A 11 13.97 -7.53 24.86
C LEU A 11 13.47 -6.20 24.29
N SER A 12 12.23 -5.82 24.63
CA SER A 12 11.63 -4.55 24.20
C SER A 12 12.41 -3.33 24.74
N ALA A 13 12.90 -3.44 25.98
CA ALA A 13 13.74 -2.46 26.66
C ALA A 13 15.21 -2.48 26.20
N SER A 14 15.59 -3.39 25.29
CA SER A 14 16.98 -3.60 24.83
C SER A 14 17.94 -4.09 25.93
N GLU A 15 17.42 -4.67 27.01
CA GLU A 15 18.18 -5.28 28.11
C GLU A 15 18.54 -6.74 27.78
N ASN A 16 19.28 -6.94 26.69
CA ASN A 16 19.54 -8.28 26.13
C ASN A 16 20.26 -9.22 27.11
N ASP A 17 21.20 -8.70 27.90
CA ASP A 17 21.91 -9.49 28.91
C ASP A 17 20.96 -10.02 29.99
N MET A 18 19.97 -9.21 30.40
CA MET A 18 18.96 -9.63 31.38
C MET A 18 18.04 -10.68 30.76
N ALA A 19 17.59 -10.47 29.52
CA ALA A 19 16.79 -11.43 28.78
C ALA A 19 17.52 -12.79 28.66
N LEU A 20 18.81 -12.79 28.30
CA LEU A 20 19.63 -14.00 28.16
C LEU A 20 19.81 -14.71 29.50
N LYS A 21 20.09 -13.98 30.60
CA LYS A 21 20.17 -14.56 31.95
C LYS A 21 18.86 -15.22 32.38
N LEU A 22 17.74 -14.55 32.13
CA LEU A 22 16.40 -15.08 32.42
C LEU A 22 16.10 -16.32 31.56
N PHE A 23 16.50 -16.32 30.29
CA PHE A 23 16.34 -17.47 29.40
C PHE A 23 17.21 -18.66 29.83
N GLN A 24 18.45 -18.42 30.24
CA GLN A 24 19.33 -19.48 30.76
C GLN A 24 18.73 -20.11 32.02
N LYS A 25 18.20 -19.29 32.93
CA LYS A 25 17.50 -19.78 34.13
C LYS A 25 16.26 -20.60 33.74
N LEU A 26 15.48 -20.11 32.77
CA LEU A 26 14.33 -20.85 32.24
C LEU A 26 14.75 -22.20 31.66
N CYS A 27 15.87 -22.28 30.94
CA CYS A 27 16.40 -23.55 30.41
C CYS A 27 16.77 -24.53 31.54
N GLN A 28 17.41 -24.05 32.61
CA GLN A 28 17.81 -24.88 33.76
C GLN A 28 16.61 -25.44 34.55
N GLU A 29 15.53 -24.66 34.64
CA GLU A 29 14.32 -25.01 35.39
C GLU A 29 13.27 -25.77 34.56
N SER A 30 13.52 -25.93 33.25
CA SER A 30 12.58 -26.54 32.32
C SER A 30 12.77 -28.04 32.25
N THR A 31 11.69 -28.77 32.53
CA THR A 31 11.52 -30.18 32.19
C THR A 31 10.78 -30.31 30.85
N GLU A 32 10.70 -31.51 30.27
CA GLU A 32 10.04 -31.74 28.97
C GLU A 32 8.61 -31.14 28.90
N MET A 33 7.87 -31.14 30.02
CA MET A 33 6.53 -30.55 30.10
C MET A 33 6.48 -29.01 29.99
N LYS A 34 7.64 -28.32 29.98
CA LYS A 34 7.73 -26.85 29.90
C LYS A 34 8.38 -26.35 28.60
N TYR A 35 8.66 -27.23 27.63
CA TYR A 35 9.28 -26.85 26.36
C TYR A 35 8.48 -25.82 25.55
N GLY A 36 7.15 -25.76 25.71
CA GLY A 36 6.34 -24.70 25.09
C GLY A 36 6.81 -23.29 25.45
N TYR A 37 7.19 -23.05 26.70
CA TYR A 37 7.70 -21.75 27.13
C TYR A 37 9.10 -21.46 26.58
N LEU A 38 9.94 -22.49 26.45
CA LEU A 38 11.26 -22.34 25.82
C LEU A 38 11.13 -21.99 24.35
N ILE A 39 10.25 -22.68 23.61
CA ILE A 39 9.97 -22.42 22.20
C ILE A 39 9.46 -20.99 22.01
N GLU A 40 8.44 -20.58 22.80
CA GLU A 40 7.88 -19.23 22.72
C GLU A 40 8.94 -18.15 23.00
N THR A 41 9.77 -18.36 24.02
CA THR A 41 10.83 -17.41 24.37
C THR A 41 11.91 -17.36 23.29
N HIS A 42 12.30 -18.51 22.75
CA HIS A 42 13.27 -18.61 21.65
C HIS A 42 12.80 -17.80 20.43
N LEU A 43 11.53 -17.99 20.03
CA LEU A 43 10.95 -17.23 18.93
C LEU A 43 10.90 -15.72 19.22
N SER A 44 10.68 -15.33 20.48
CA SER A 44 10.70 -13.92 20.88
C SER A 44 12.10 -13.30 20.72
N PHE A 45 13.18 -14.04 20.97
CA PHE A 45 14.54 -13.56 20.66
C PHE A 45 14.74 -13.32 19.16
N ILE A 46 14.12 -14.10 18.28
CA ILE A 46 14.23 -13.89 16.83
C ILE A 46 13.51 -12.61 16.41
N GLY A 47 12.25 -12.43 16.84
CA GLY A 47 11.42 -11.34 16.31
C GLY A 47 11.47 -10.02 17.09
N GLU A 48 11.74 -10.05 18.40
CA GLU A 48 11.62 -8.88 19.29
C GLU A 48 12.99 -8.34 19.75
N CYS A 49 14.07 -9.11 19.62
CA CYS A 49 15.40 -8.64 19.98
C CYS A 49 15.91 -7.62 18.95
N LYS A 50 16.35 -6.46 19.45
CA LYS A 50 16.95 -5.42 18.61
C LYS A 50 18.42 -5.69 18.27
N ASP A 51 19.11 -6.50 19.07
CA ASP A 51 20.46 -6.94 18.74
C ASP A 51 20.40 -8.02 17.67
N LEU A 52 20.80 -7.64 16.46
CA LEU A 52 20.74 -8.50 15.28
C LEU A 52 21.63 -9.73 15.40
N ASN A 53 22.74 -9.67 16.13
CA ASN A 53 23.62 -10.83 16.31
C ASN A 53 22.95 -11.89 17.20
N VAL A 54 22.30 -11.44 18.27
CA VAL A 54 21.54 -12.33 19.16
C VAL A 54 20.35 -12.92 18.41
N ALA A 55 19.55 -12.09 17.74
CA ALA A 55 18.41 -12.57 16.95
C ALA A 55 18.83 -13.57 15.86
N GLN A 56 19.92 -13.29 15.13
CA GLN A 56 20.50 -14.18 14.13
C GLN A 56 20.94 -15.52 14.74
N THR A 57 21.59 -15.49 15.91
CA THR A 57 22.04 -16.71 16.58
C THR A 57 20.87 -17.62 16.94
N PHE A 58 19.77 -17.06 17.46
CA PHE A 58 18.55 -17.85 17.73
C PHE A 58 17.89 -18.33 16.43
N PHE A 59 17.84 -17.49 15.40
CA PHE A 59 17.31 -17.89 14.10
C PHE A 59 18.07 -19.07 13.48
N ASP A 60 19.40 -19.02 13.43
CA ASP A 60 20.21 -20.12 12.88
C ASP A 60 20.08 -21.40 13.75
N LYS A 61 20.04 -21.26 15.08
CA LYS A 61 19.77 -22.39 15.99
C LYS A 61 18.43 -23.08 15.74
N ALA A 62 17.38 -22.29 15.46
CA ALA A 62 16.06 -22.81 15.12
C ALA A 62 16.06 -23.55 13.77
N LEU A 63 16.86 -23.09 12.80
CA LEU A 63 16.96 -23.72 11.47
C LEU A 63 17.81 -24.99 11.46
N ASN A 64 18.86 -25.04 12.28
CA ASN A 64 19.83 -26.14 12.31
C ASN A 64 19.46 -27.26 13.30
N ASP A 65 18.28 -27.20 13.93
CA ASP A 65 17.84 -28.14 14.98
C ASP A 65 18.87 -28.26 16.14
N GLU A 66 19.53 -27.15 16.51
CA GLU A 66 20.59 -27.15 17.53
C GLU A 66 20.06 -27.18 18.97
N MET A 67 18.74 -27.07 19.15
CA MET A 67 18.09 -27.01 20.46
C MET A 67 17.53 -28.37 20.89
N PRO A 68 17.51 -28.69 22.20
CA PRO A 68 16.95 -29.96 22.71
C PRO A 68 15.42 -30.04 22.60
N TYR A 69 14.77 -29.00 22.10
CA TYR A 69 13.33 -28.91 21.85
C TYR A 69 13.11 -28.50 20.39
N LYS A 70 12.05 -29.04 19.78
CA LYS A 70 11.71 -28.72 18.39
C LYS A 70 11.10 -27.32 18.30
N ILE A 71 11.69 -26.46 17.48
CA ILE A 71 11.16 -25.12 17.23
C ILE A 71 10.43 -25.14 15.90
N ASP A 72 9.13 -24.82 15.93
CA ASP A 72 8.38 -24.52 14.72
C ASP A 72 8.56 -23.02 14.42
N LEU A 73 9.36 -22.69 13.41
CA LEU A 73 9.73 -21.32 13.11
C LEU A 73 8.53 -20.53 12.57
N GLN A 74 7.82 -19.81 13.43
CA GLN A 74 6.63 -19.09 13.01
C GLN A 74 6.97 -17.84 12.18
N VAL A 75 6.27 -17.69 11.04
CA VAL A 75 6.53 -16.62 10.07
C VAL A 75 6.37 -15.21 10.63
N SER A 76 5.53 -15.02 11.65
CA SER A 76 5.37 -13.72 12.32
C SER A 76 6.70 -13.20 12.88
N TYR A 77 7.49 -14.04 13.55
CA TYR A 77 8.78 -13.64 14.11
C TYR A 77 9.83 -13.43 13.01
N VAL A 78 9.81 -14.22 11.94
CA VAL A 78 10.69 -14.02 10.78
C VAL A 78 10.41 -12.66 10.13
N LYS A 79 9.14 -12.28 9.96
CA LYS A 79 8.76 -10.96 9.42
C LYS A 79 9.26 -9.82 10.30
N SER A 80 9.09 -9.93 11.62
CA SER A 80 9.63 -8.94 12.55
C SER A 80 11.15 -8.86 12.46
N PHE A 81 11.83 -10.01 12.33
CA PHE A 81 13.29 -10.04 12.16
C PHE A 81 13.74 -9.34 10.87
N LEU A 82 13.08 -9.59 9.73
CA LEU A 82 13.34 -8.87 8.48
C LEU A 82 13.16 -7.36 8.65
N ARG A 83 12.10 -6.91 9.32
CA ARG A 83 11.87 -5.48 9.58
C ARG A 83 12.93 -4.88 10.51
N ASN A 84 13.38 -5.63 11.52
CA ASN A 84 14.45 -5.19 12.43
C ASN A 84 15.78 -5.03 11.69
N ILE A 85 16.16 -5.99 10.85
CA ILE A 85 17.37 -5.88 10.01
C ILE A 85 17.27 -4.64 9.11
N TRP A 86 16.15 -4.48 8.40
CA TRP A 86 15.97 -3.39 7.45
C TRP A 86 15.99 -2.02 8.12
N SER A 87 15.28 -1.87 9.25
CA SER A 87 15.22 -0.59 9.98
C SER A 87 16.57 -0.15 10.55
N GLN A 88 17.47 -1.09 10.88
CA GLN A 88 18.76 -0.78 11.50
C GLN A 88 19.92 -0.69 10.51
N THR A 89 19.99 -1.60 9.54
CA THR A 89 21.18 -1.75 8.68
C THR A 89 20.95 -1.26 7.26
N ARG A 90 19.69 -1.28 6.79
CA ARG A 90 19.35 -1.12 5.37
C ARG A 90 20.11 -2.09 4.44
N ASP A 91 20.57 -3.23 4.97
CA ASP A 91 21.27 -4.25 4.19
C ASP A 91 20.28 -5.21 3.54
N PHE A 92 19.96 -4.96 2.27
CA PHE A 92 19.07 -5.83 1.50
C PHE A 92 19.65 -7.24 1.28
N ASN A 93 20.98 -7.41 1.21
CA ASN A 93 21.56 -8.74 1.02
C ASN A 93 21.31 -9.60 2.26
N HIS A 94 21.43 -9.04 3.46
CA HIS A 94 21.09 -9.76 4.69
C HIS A 94 19.61 -10.16 4.71
N ILE A 95 18.70 -9.26 4.32
CA ILE A 95 17.26 -9.54 4.16
C ILE A 95 17.02 -10.71 3.20
N TYR A 96 17.67 -10.70 2.05
CA TYR A 96 17.58 -11.78 1.07
C TYR A 96 18.05 -13.12 1.63
N GLN A 97 19.16 -13.15 2.37
CA GLN A 97 19.66 -14.39 2.97
C GLN A 97 18.68 -14.98 3.99
N ILE A 98 18.06 -14.15 4.83
CA ILE A 98 17.04 -14.61 5.79
C ILE A 98 15.81 -15.11 5.06
N TRP A 99 15.29 -14.35 4.08
CA TRP A 99 14.16 -14.79 3.27
C TRP A 99 14.42 -16.12 2.56
N TYR A 100 15.62 -16.30 1.98
CA TYR A 100 16.03 -17.51 1.28
C TYR A 100 16.09 -18.72 2.23
N LYS A 101 16.79 -18.58 3.36
CA LYS A 101 16.87 -19.62 4.40
C LYS A 101 15.49 -20.01 4.93
N SER A 102 14.64 -19.03 5.24
CA SER A 102 13.28 -19.28 5.70
C SER A 102 12.41 -19.96 4.65
N SER A 103 12.52 -19.53 3.38
CA SER A 103 11.76 -20.14 2.27
C SER A 103 12.16 -21.59 2.05
N LEU A 104 13.47 -21.91 2.14
CA LEU A 104 13.96 -23.28 2.11
C LEU A 104 13.45 -24.12 3.28
N HIS A 105 13.48 -23.57 4.50
CA HIS A 105 13.02 -24.25 5.71
C HIS A 105 11.54 -24.62 5.64
N TYR A 106 10.68 -23.68 5.21
CA TYR A 106 9.27 -23.98 5.02
C TYR A 106 9.02 -24.97 3.87
N GLY A 107 9.83 -24.88 2.82
CA GLY A 107 9.82 -25.83 1.71
C GLY A 107 8.51 -25.84 0.90
N ARG A 108 8.31 -26.91 0.14
CA ARG A 108 7.24 -27.00 -0.86
C ARG A 108 5.85 -27.20 -0.26
N ASN A 109 5.76 -27.94 0.84
CA ASN A 109 4.51 -28.46 1.40
C ASN A 109 3.89 -27.54 2.46
N VAL A 110 4.47 -26.35 2.70
CA VAL A 110 3.91 -25.37 3.63
C VAL A 110 2.59 -24.79 3.11
N ASN A 111 1.69 -24.44 4.03
CA ASN A 111 0.47 -23.68 3.73
C ASN A 111 0.82 -22.37 2.98
N HIS A 112 0.12 -22.11 1.88
CA HIS A 112 0.31 -20.92 1.04
C HIS A 112 0.24 -19.59 1.83
N GLY A 113 -0.55 -19.53 2.90
CA GLY A 113 -0.67 -18.34 3.75
C GLY A 113 0.64 -17.97 4.47
N ILE A 114 1.46 -18.97 4.83
CA ILE A 114 2.78 -18.73 5.46
C ILE A 114 3.72 -18.10 4.44
N SER A 115 3.87 -18.71 3.26
CA SER A 115 4.70 -18.18 2.18
C SER A 115 4.24 -16.80 1.72
N SER A 116 2.94 -16.60 1.52
CA SER A 116 2.35 -15.31 1.15
C SER A 116 2.68 -14.22 2.17
N SER A 117 2.53 -14.51 3.48
CA SER A 117 2.83 -13.55 4.54
C SER A 117 4.33 -13.18 4.62
N LEU A 118 5.23 -14.14 4.40
CA LEU A 118 6.67 -13.89 4.32
C LEU A 118 7.02 -13.03 3.09
N ASN A 119 6.51 -13.44 1.92
CA ASN A 119 6.78 -12.78 0.65
C ASN A 119 6.25 -11.35 0.62
N ASP A 120 5.09 -11.08 1.24
CA ASP A 120 4.53 -9.74 1.36
C ASP A 120 5.50 -8.77 2.06
N THR A 121 6.07 -9.19 3.19
CA THR A 121 7.06 -8.36 3.93
C THR A 121 8.41 -8.27 3.22
N PHE A 122 8.88 -9.36 2.62
CA PHE A 122 10.10 -9.34 1.82
C PHE A 122 9.97 -8.38 0.63
N PHE A 123 8.86 -8.45 -0.11
CA PHE A 123 8.66 -7.59 -1.27
C PHE A 123 8.40 -6.12 -0.90
N ASP A 124 7.80 -5.83 0.27
CA ASP A 124 7.77 -4.45 0.78
C ASP A 124 9.18 -3.86 0.88
N ILE A 125 10.10 -4.60 1.53
CA ILE A 125 11.48 -4.15 1.70
C ILE A 125 12.21 -4.07 0.36
N PHE A 126 12.00 -5.06 -0.52
CA PHE A 126 12.57 -5.09 -1.85
C PHE A 126 12.18 -3.86 -2.69
N PHE A 127 10.90 -3.54 -2.77
CA PHE A 127 10.43 -2.41 -3.57
C PHE A 127 10.78 -1.06 -2.94
N GLU A 128 10.91 -0.98 -1.61
CA GLU A 128 11.48 0.19 -0.94
C GLU A 128 12.96 0.37 -1.30
N ASN A 129 13.76 -0.70 -1.27
CA ASN A 129 15.19 -0.66 -1.60
C ASN A 129 15.44 -0.24 -3.06
N TYR A 130 14.64 -0.75 -3.99
CA TYR A 130 14.78 -0.49 -5.43
C TYR A 130 13.82 0.58 -5.96
N ALA A 131 13.24 1.42 -5.10
CA ALA A 131 12.28 2.45 -5.53
C ALA A 131 12.86 3.39 -6.60
N VAL A 132 14.14 3.73 -6.49
CA VAL A 132 14.85 4.64 -7.41
C VAL A 132 15.63 3.90 -8.50
N ASP A 133 16.21 2.73 -8.19
CA ASP A 133 16.96 1.92 -9.16
C ASP A 133 16.09 0.77 -9.72
N LYS A 134 15.14 1.16 -10.58
CA LYS A 134 14.23 0.24 -11.26
C LYS A 134 14.97 -0.81 -12.10
N MET A 135 16.07 -0.44 -12.77
CA MET A 135 16.76 -1.34 -13.70
C MET A 135 17.42 -2.49 -12.95
N GLN A 136 18.20 -2.18 -11.92
CA GLN A 136 18.81 -3.21 -11.07
C GLN A 136 17.74 -3.98 -10.29
N GLY A 137 16.71 -3.29 -9.82
CA GLY A 137 15.56 -3.89 -9.14
C GLY A 137 14.89 -4.94 -10.03
N PHE A 138 14.57 -4.61 -11.27
CA PHE A 138 13.90 -5.54 -12.18
C PHE A 138 14.74 -6.78 -12.49
N GLN A 139 16.05 -6.62 -12.74
CA GLN A 139 16.95 -7.75 -12.93
C GLN A 139 17.00 -8.66 -11.68
N THR A 140 17.05 -8.06 -10.50
CA THR A 140 17.04 -8.80 -9.23
C THR A 140 15.71 -9.51 -9.00
N LEU A 141 14.59 -8.88 -9.35
CA LEU A 141 13.25 -9.48 -9.26
C LEU A 141 13.16 -10.75 -10.12
N GLN A 142 13.68 -10.72 -11.35
CA GLN A 142 13.70 -11.90 -12.23
C GLN A 142 14.48 -13.07 -11.60
N ASN A 143 15.63 -12.79 -10.99
CA ASN A 143 16.41 -13.81 -10.27
C ASN A 143 15.67 -14.35 -9.04
N ILE A 144 14.97 -13.49 -8.29
CA ILE A 144 14.15 -13.88 -7.14
C ILE A 144 13.01 -14.80 -7.58
N ILE A 145 12.31 -14.48 -8.68
CA ILE A 145 11.22 -15.31 -9.22
C ILE A 145 11.74 -16.71 -9.57
N GLN A 146 12.88 -16.79 -10.26
CA GLN A 146 13.50 -18.08 -10.61
C GLN A 146 13.93 -18.86 -9.36
N THR A 147 14.58 -18.19 -8.42
CA THR A 147 15.04 -18.80 -7.16
C THR A 147 13.86 -19.34 -6.36
N TYR A 148 12.81 -18.54 -6.19
CA TYR A 148 11.62 -18.95 -5.45
C TYR A 148 10.94 -20.16 -6.12
N ASN A 149 10.82 -20.18 -7.45
CA ASN A 149 10.25 -21.31 -8.18
C ASN A 149 11.00 -22.63 -7.96
N ASN A 150 12.32 -22.57 -7.76
CA ASN A 150 13.13 -23.75 -7.45
C ASN A 150 12.87 -24.27 -6.03
N ILE A 151 12.58 -23.36 -5.09
CA ILE A 151 12.23 -23.69 -3.71
C ILE A 151 10.80 -24.25 -3.64
N LYS A 152 9.82 -23.50 -4.15
CA LYS A 152 8.39 -23.81 -4.14
C LYS A 152 7.74 -23.36 -5.44
N HIS A 153 6.80 -24.15 -5.96
CA HIS A 153 6.01 -23.74 -7.12
C HIS A 153 5.34 -22.38 -6.89
N ILE A 154 5.48 -21.49 -7.86
CA ILE A 154 4.84 -20.17 -7.80
C ILE A 154 3.33 -20.34 -7.79
N ASP A 155 2.67 -19.58 -6.91
CA ASP A 155 1.23 -19.49 -6.80
C ASP A 155 0.75 -18.07 -7.16
N GLU A 156 -0.57 -17.92 -7.36
CA GLU A 156 -1.16 -16.62 -7.66
C GLU A 156 -0.84 -15.54 -6.60
N PRO A 157 -0.91 -15.82 -5.27
CA PRO A 157 -0.53 -14.84 -4.25
C PRO A 157 0.87 -14.25 -4.43
N PHE A 158 1.86 -15.05 -4.83
CA PHE A 158 3.22 -14.56 -5.09
C PHE A 158 3.26 -13.45 -6.14
N PHE A 159 2.65 -13.68 -7.31
CA PHE A 159 2.60 -12.63 -8.36
C PHE A 159 1.66 -11.49 -8.01
N ASN A 160 0.56 -11.74 -7.29
CA ASN A 160 -0.34 -10.70 -6.83
C ASN A 160 0.38 -9.70 -5.90
N ILE A 161 1.24 -10.20 -5.00
CA ILE A 161 2.07 -9.37 -4.11
C ILE A 161 3.02 -8.50 -4.94
N ILE A 162 3.71 -9.09 -5.92
CA ILE A 162 4.64 -8.36 -6.80
C ILE A 162 3.90 -7.28 -7.58
N LEU A 163 2.79 -7.62 -8.24
CA LEU A 163 1.97 -6.67 -9.01
C LEU A 163 1.50 -5.49 -8.16
N ALA A 164 1.05 -5.77 -6.93
CA ALA A 164 0.55 -4.71 -6.04
C ALA A 164 1.64 -3.71 -5.64
N LYS A 165 2.90 -4.15 -5.52
CA LYS A 165 4.00 -3.35 -4.98
C LYS A 165 4.92 -2.75 -6.05
N CYS A 166 5.02 -3.36 -7.23
CA CYS A 166 5.82 -2.82 -8.34
C CYS A 166 5.28 -1.51 -8.95
N THR A 167 4.11 -1.06 -8.49
CA THR A 167 3.50 0.23 -8.85
C THR A 167 4.41 1.42 -8.54
N VAL A 168 5.34 1.30 -7.59
CA VAL A 168 6.36 2.32 -7.29
C VAL A 168 7.25 2.68 -8.49
N TRP A 169 7.38 1.77 -9.46
CA TRP A 169 8.22 1.99 -10.64
C TRP A 169 7.51 2.70 -11.79
N HIS A 170 6.18 2.85 -11.73
CA HIS A 170 5.36 3.49 -12.76
C HIS A 170 5.62 2.95 -14.19
N ASP A 171 5.99 1.67 -14.32
CA ASP A 171 6.48 1.09 -15.58
C ASP A 171 5.52 0.03 -16.13
N ARG A 172 4.96 0.33 -17.30
CA ARG A 172 4.07 -0.58 -18.06
C ARG A 172 4.74 -1.91 -18.39
N SER A 173 5.99 -1.89 -18.84
CA SER A 173 6.69 -3.08 -19.33
C SER A 173 6.87 -4.12 -18.22
N ILE A 174 7.07 -3.66 -16.98
CA ILE A 174 7.21 -4.53 -15.82
C ILE A 174 5.86 -5.15 -15.45
N LEU A 175 4.77 -4.36 -15.44
CA LEU A 175 3.42 -4.90 -15.19
C LEU A 175 3.04 -5.95 -16.23
N GLU A 176 3.30 -5.69 -17.51
CA GLU A 176 3.06 -6.65 -18.59
C GLU A 176 3.91 -7.91 -18.45
N TYR A 177 5.18 -7.78 -18.04
CA TYR A 177 6.05 -8.92 -17.78
C TYR A 177 5.47 -9.82 -16.68
N ILE A 178 5.01 -9.25 -15.57
CA ILE A 178 4.40 -10.03 -14.50
C ILE A 178 3.05 -10.60 -14.93
N ASP A 179 2.23 -9.85 -15.68
CA ASP A 179 0.95 -10.32 -16.23
C ASP A 179 1.12 -11.55 -17.15
N LYS A 180 2.15 -11.53 -18.00
CA LYS A 180 2.56 -12.65 -18.88
C LYS A 180 3.17 -13.81 -18.08
N SER A 181 3.77 -13.54 -16.92
CA SER A 181 4.34 -14.58 -16.07
C SER A 181 3.27 -15.53 -15.53
N TYR A 182 2.03 -15.09 -15.30
CA TYR A 182 0.94 -16.02 -14.96
C TYR A 182 0.76 -17.11 -16.00
N GLU A 183 0.81 -16.76 -17.29
CA GLU A 183 0.68 -17.73 -18.38
C GLU A 183 1.91 -18.64 -18.46
N ALA A 184 3.12 -18.06 -18.41
CA ALA A 184 4.37 -18.82 -18.47
C ALA A 184 4.51 -19.87 -17.35
N TYR A 185 4.01 -19.56 -16.15
CA TYR A 185 4.01 -20.47 -15.01
C TYR A 185 2.69 -21.25 -14.84
N HIS A 186 1.77 -21.17 -15.81
CA HIS A 186 0.49 -21.90 -15.82
C HIS A 186 -0.39 -21.63 -14.58
N ILE A 187 -0.41 -20.38 -14.12
CA ILE A 187 -1.14 -19.95 -12.92
C ILE A 187 -2.48 -19.35 -13.33
N PRO A 188 -3.61 -19.96 -12.95
CA PRO A 188 -4.92 -19.41 -13.24
C PRO A 188 -5.15 -18.12 -12.45
N LYS A 189 -5.64 -17.08 -13.14
CA LYS A 189 -6.02 -15.80 -12.52
C LYS A 189 -7.41 -15.90 -11.92
N THR A 190 -7.52 -15.69 -10.62
CA THR A 190 -8.80 -15.48 -9.94
C THR A 190 -9.24 -14.03 -10.04
N ILE A 191 -10.45 -13.73 -9.57
CA ILE A 191 -10.97 -12.36 -9.52
C ILE A 191 -10.03 -11.37 -8.82
N VAL A 192 -9.19 -11.86 -7.89
CA VAL A 192 -8.23 -11.03 -7.16
C VAL A 192 -7.13 -10.51 -8.10
N ALA A 193 -6.55 -11.35 -8.95
CA ALA A 193 -5.55 -10.91 -9.93
C ALA A 193 -6.11 -9.88 -10.91
N TYR A 194 -7.33 -10.08 -11.43
CA TYR A 194 -7.98 -9.10 -12.32
C TYR A 194 -8.18 -7.73 -11.63
N ARG A 195 -8.54 -7.71 -10.34
CA ARG A 195 -8.65 -6.46 -9.57
C ARG A 195 -7.31 -5.75 -9.44
N ILE A 196 -6.25 -6.50 -9.13
CA ILE A 196 -4.90 -5.93 -8.97
C ILE A 196 -4.40 -5.39 -10.31
N LEU A 197 -4.58 -6.13 -11.40
CA LEU A 197 -4.21 -5.70 -12.75
C LEU A 197 -4.93 -4.40 -13.13
N LEU A 198 -6.25 -4.31 -12.94
CA LEU A 198 -6.97 -3.07 -13.20
C LEU A 198 -6.45 -1.93 -12.32
N LYS A 199 -6.32 -2.16 -11.01
CA LYS A 199 -5.81 -1.15 -10.06
C LYS A 199 -4.41 -0.66 -10.44
N SER A 200 -3.53 -1.53 -10.92
CA SER A 200 -2.16 -1.18 -11.31
C SER A 200 -2.10 -0.20 -12.47
N MET A 201 -3.15 -0.09 -13.30
CA MET A 201 -3.25 0.94 -14.34
C MET A 201 -3.32 2.36 -13.75
N GLY A 202 -3.71 2.49 -12.48
CA GLY A 202 -3.62 3.74 -11.72
C GLY A 202 -2.20 4.13 -11.31
N SER A 203 -1.19 3.33 -11.64
CA SER A 203 0.24 3.69 -11.45
C SER A 203 0.99 3.86 -12.78
N VAL A 204 0.34 3.60 -13.92
CA VAL A 204 0.95 3.75 -15.24
C VAL A 204 0.52 5.10 -15.81
N ASP A 205 1.48 6.01 -15.95
CA ASP A 205 1.18 7.41 -16.31
C ASP A 205 0.62 7.54 -17.74
N ASP A 206 1.10 6.70 -18.66
CA ASP A 206 0.70 6.70 -20.07
C ASP A 206 -0.45 5.74 -20.39
N ALA A 207 -1.10 5.12 -19.39
CA ALA A 207 -2.19 4.18 -19.62
C ALA A 207 -3.38 4.88 -20.29
N SER A 208 -3.83 4.31 -21.40
CA SER A 208 -4.94 4.82 -22.18
C SER A 208 -6.29 4.43 -21.58
N ASN A 209 -7.31 5.23 -21.87
CA ASN A 209 -8.68 4.92 -21.50
C ASN A 209 -9.18 3.58 -22.08
N ALA A 210 -8.71 3.23 -23.29
CA ALA A 210 -9.06 1.97 -23.94
C ALA A 210 -8.50 0.77 -23.18
N GLU A 211 -7.26 0.85 -22.69
CA GLU A 211 -6.64 -0.20 -21.88
C GLU A 211 -7.35 -0.37 -20.54
N ILE A 212 -7.66 0.73 -19.84
CA ILE A 212 -8.41 0.70 -18.57
C ILE A 212 -9.79 0.06 -18.78
N LEU A 213 -10.50 0.46 -19.85
CA LEU A 213 -11.80 -0.11 -20.20
C LEU A 213 -11.71 -1.59 -20.52
N GLN A 214 -10.67 -2.03 -21.24
CA GLN A 214 -10.46 -3.44 -21.52
C GLN A 214 -10.24 -4.25 -20.23
N ARG A 215 -9.37 -3.77 -19.33
CA ARG A 215 -9.13 -4.42 -18.03
C ARG A 215 -10.39 -4.48 -17.16
N TRP A 216 -11.22 -3.44 -17.21
CA TRP A 216 -12.55 -3.44 -16.58
C TRP A 216 -13.45 -4.53 -17.17
N MET A 217 -13.55 -4.62 -18.49
CA MET A 217 -14.36 -5.66 -19.13
C MET A 217 -13.87 -7.07 -18.78
N ASP A 218 -12.56 -7.30 -18.75
CA ASP A 218 -11.98 -8.59 -18.39
C ASP A 218 -12.34 -8.96 -16.94
N LEU A 219 -12.26 -7.99 -16.02
CA LEU A 219 -12.71 -8.17 -14.63
C LEU A 219 -14.20 -8.51 -14.54
N ILE A 220 -15.05 -7.83 -15.30
CA ILE A 220 -16.50 -8.08 -15.33
C ILE A 220 -16.81 -9.47 -15.89
N ARG A 221 -16.16 -9.88 -16.99
CA ARG A 221 -16.31 -11.23 -17.53
C ARG A 221 -15.92 -12.28 -16.50
N LYS A 222 -14.81 -12.09 -15.78
CA LYS A 222 -14.39 -13.02 -14.73
C LYS A 222 -15.39 -13.04 -13.57
N SER A 223 -15.95 -11.89 -13.19
CA SER A 223 -16.98 -11.78 -12.16
C SER A 223 -18.25 -12.54 -12.53
N ASP A 224 -18.67 -12.44 -13.79
CA ASP A 224 -19.80 -13.19 -14.34
C ASP A 224 -19.52 -14.70 -14.39
N GLU A 225 -18.32 -15.09 -14.85
CA GLU A 225 -17.87 -16.49 -14.94
C GLU A 225 -17.93 -17.20 -13.58
N ILE A 226 -17.55 -16.53 -12.49
CA ILE A 226 -17.60 -17.09 -11.13
C ILE A 226 -19.00 -17.00 -10.48
N GLY A 227 -20.02 -16.56 -11.22
CA GLY A 227 -21.41 -16.58 -10.79
C GLY A 227 -21.85 -15.41 -9.90
N GLN A 228 -21.15 -14.27 -9.92
CA GLN A 228 -21.61 -13.09 -9.18
C GLN A 228 -22.91 -12.54 -9.77
N ARG A 229 -23.82 -12.09 -8.90
CA ARG A 229 -25.12 -11.53 -9.32
C ARG A 229 -25.11 -10.01 -9.50
N PHE A 230 -24.14 -9.33 -8.89
CA PHE A 230 -23.94 -7.88 -8.95
C PHE A 230 -22.44 -7.58 -8.91
N ILE A 231 -22.04 -6.39 -9.32
CA ILE A 231 -20.64 -5.97 -9.31
C ILE A 231 -20.21 -5.62 -7.87
N ALA A 232 -19.20 -6.30 -7.34
CA ALA A 232 -18.80 -6.14 -5.94
C ALA A 232 -18.11 -4.79 -5.71
N ASN A 233 -18.17 -4.29 -4.46
CA ASN A 233 -17.50 -3.03 -4.09
C ASN A 233 -15.99 -3.06 -4.35
N ALA A 234 -15.36 -4.23 -4.27
CA ALA A 234 -13.94 -4.40 -4.55
C ALA A 234 -13.61 -4.21 -6.04
N ASP A 235 -14.51 -4.59 -6.95
CA ASP A 235 -14.34 -4.40 -8.39
C ASP A 235 -14.43 -2.92 -8.75
N TRP A 236 -15.45 -2.24 -8.20
CA TRP A 236 -15.58 -0.79 -8.30
C TRP A 236 -14.40 -0.03 -7.68
N ALA A 237 -13.85 -0.53 -6.57
CA ALA A 237 -12.67 0.05 -5.95
C ALA A 237 -11.45 -0.04 -6.87
N ALA A 238 -11.25 -1.16 -7.56
CA ALA A 238 -10.17 -1.29 -8.54
C ALA A 238 -10.31 -0.28 -9.69
N LEU A 239 -11.53 -0.09 -10.22
CA LEU A 239 -11.78 0.92 -11.25
C LEU A 239 -11.54 2.34 -10.75
N ARG A 240 -12.01 2.67 -9.54
CA ARG A 240 -11.81 3.99 -8.94
C ARG A 240 -10.32 4.28 -8.73
N ASP A 241 -9.55 3.29 -8.29
CA ASP A 241 -8.11 3.44 -8.09
C ASP A 241 -7.38 3.68 -9.44
N ALA A 242 -7.82 3.02 -10.52
CA ALA A 242 -7.25 3.18 -11.86
C ALA A 242 -7.57 4.55 -12.52
N THR A 243 -8.65 5.20 -12.08
CA THR A 243 -9.19 6.42 -12.71
C THR A 243 -9.19 7.61 -11.76
N VAL A 244 -10.12 7.64 -10.81
CA VAL A 244 -10.36 8.76 -9.89
C VAL A 244 -9.14 9.04 -9.00
N THR A 245 -8.59 7.99 -8.38
CA THR A 245 -7.44 8.15 -7.48
C THR A 245 -6.21 8.64 -8.25
N TRP A 246 -5.94 8.07 -9.43
CA TRP A 246 -4.85 8.55 -10.29
C TRP A 246 -5.05 10.02 -10.67
N THR A 247 -6.25 10.42 -11.11
CA THR A 247 -6.53 11.80 -11.54
C THR A 247 -6.31 12.80 -10.40
N GLN A 248 -6.77 12.46 -9.18
CA GLN A 248 -6.55 13.29 -8.01
C GLN A 248 -5.05 13.45 -7.72
N ASN A 249 -4.30 12.34 -7.72
CA ASN A 249 -2.87 12.34 -7.45
C ASN A 249 -2.05 13.11 -8.51
N ASP A 250 -2.38 12.94 -9.79
CA ASP A 250 -1.74 13.67 -10.90
C ASP A 250 -1.96 15.18 -10.75
N ARG A 251 -3.20 15.60 -10.44
CA ARG A 251 -3.53 17.01 -10.19
C ARG A 251 -2.79 17.58 -8.98
N ASP A 252 -2.73 16.83 -7.88
CA ASP A 252 -2.06 17.27 -6.66
C ASP A 252 -0.53 17.37 -6.86
N SER A 253 0.04 16.44 -7.63
CA SER A 253 1.46 16.48 -8.03
C SER A 253 1.77 17.69 -8.90
N LYS A 254 0.91 18.01 -9.88
CA LYS A 254 1.05 19.21 -10.73
C LYS A 254 0.93 20.51 -9.93
N LYS A 255 0.00 20.59 -8.97
CA LYS A 255 -0.14 21.77 -8.08
C LYS A 255 1.10 21.97 -7.20
N SER A 256 1.66 20.90 -6.64
CA SER A 256 2.89 20.95 -5.84
C SER A 256 4.06 21.52 -6.64
N ASN A 257 4.25 21.05 -7.88
CA ASN A 257 5.32 21.53 -8.77
C ASN A 257 5.16 23.01 -9.17
N MET A 258 3.93 23.49 -9.35
CA MET A 258 3.67 24.90 -9.64
C MET A 258 4.03 25.82 -8.46
N ASN A 259 3.72 25.40 -7.22
CA ASN A 259 4.04 26.19 -6.03
C ASN A 259 5.54 26.23 -5.72
N SER A 260 6.28 25.15 -6.02
CA SER A 260 7.75 25.11 -5.89
C SER A 260 8.45 26.11 -6.83
N THR A 261 7.89 26.33 -8.02
CA THR A 261 8.51 27.18 -9.05
C THR A 261 8.29 28.69 -8.79
N GLN A 262 7.29 29.07 -7.96
CA GLN A 262 7.03 30.47 -7.62
C GLN A 262 7.87 31.02 -6.45
N ILE A 263 8.54 30.17 -5.66
CA ILE A 263 9.37 30.61 -4.52
C ILE A 263 10.81 30.98 -4.95
N SER A 264 11.24 30.64 -6.17
CA SER A 264 12.59 30.99 -6.69
C SER A 264 12.66 32.31 -7.47
N ARG A 265 11.65 33.19 -7.38
CA ARG A 265 11.66 34.53 -8.02
C ARG A 265 11.28 35.65 -7.05
N THR A 266 11.98 35.73 -5.93
CA THR A 266 12.16 36.99 -5.19
C THR A 266 13.65 37.24 -5.04
N ALA A 267 14.27 37.71 -6.12
CA ALA A 267 15.59 38.31 -6.07
C ALA A 267 15.47 39.66 -5.32
N THR A 268 15.89 39.65 -4.06
CA THR A 268 16.19 40.85 -3.28
C THR A 268 17.37 41.58 -3.92
N PRO A 269 17.29 42.89 -4.20
CA PRO A 269 18.47 43.70 -4.42
C PRO A 269 19.02 44.16 -3.07
N SER A 270 20.30 43.91 -2.83
CA SER A 270 21.14 44.60 -1.84
C SER A 270 22.52 44.72 -2.50
N PRO A 271 23.30 45.81 -2.30
CA PRO A 271 23.67 46.26 -0.94
C PRO A 271 23.98 47.77 -0.77
N SER A 272 24.03 48.23 0.49
CA SER A 272 25.08 49.19 0.94
C SER A 272 25.11 49.38 2.47
N LEU A 273 26.34 49.37 3.00
CA LEU A 273 26.82 49.44 4.39
C LEU A 273 26.57 50.81 5.05
N THR A 274 26.34 50.95 6.36
CA THR A 274 27.35 51.17 7.45
C THR A 274 26.65 51.48 8.82
N PRO A 275 27.37 51.51 9.98
CA PRO A 275 26.89 51.06 11.30
C PRO A 275 26.68 52.16 12.38
N MET A 276 25.93 51.87 13.45
CA MET A 276 26.22 52.35 14.83
C MET A 276 25.33 51.71 15.93
N ASP A 277 25.78 51.84 17.18
CA ASP A 277 25.67 50.95 18.34
C ASP A 277 24.47 51.12 19.32
N THR A 278 24.13 49.99 20.00
CA THR A 278 23.69 49.78 21.41
C THR A 278 22.30 50.25 21.93
N PRO A 279 21.79 49.70 23.08
CA PRO A 279 21.73 48.31 23.56
C PRO A 279 20.30 47.88 24.02
N ALA A 280 20.16 46.60 24.38
CA ALA A 280 18.91 45.90 24.76
C ALA A 280 18.17 46.44 26.02
N PRO A 281 16.91 46.01 26.23
CA PRO A 281 16.70 45.01 27.29
C PRO A 281 15.72 43.87 26.93
N GLU A 282 15.88 42.78 27.66
CA GLU A 282 15.18 41.50 27.55
C GLU A 282 13.72 41.51 28.06
N HIS A 283 13.01 40.45 27.66
CA HIS A 283 11.90 39.73 28.30
C HIS A 283 10.45 39.97 27.85
N LEU A 284 9.80 38.80 27.64
CA LEU A 284 8.37 38.49 27.55
C LEU A 284 7.76 38.50 26.13
N PHE A 285 7.81 37.36 25.43
CA PHE A 285 6.67 36.44 25.33
C PHE A 285 7.03 35.19 24.50
N ASN A 286 6.56 34.06 25.00
CA ASN A 286 6.71 32.72 24.45
C ASN A 286 6.22 32.60 23.01
N ASN A 287 7.01 31.89 22.23
CA ASN A 287 6.67 31.32 20.94
C ASN A 287 5.72 30.11 21.14
N PRO A 288 4.65 29.96 20.35
CA PRO A 288 4.26 28.64 19.88
C PRO A 288 4.31 28.60 18.35
N GLN A 289 5.18 27.73 17.86
CA GLN A 289 5.12 27.16 16.52
C GLN A 289 3.82 26.34 16.39
N ASN A 290 2.82 26.81 15.66
CA ASN A 290 1.82 25.99 14.96
C ASN A 290 0.85 26.86 14.13
N PRO A 291 0.78 26.72 12.79
CA PRO A 291 -0.15 27.49 11.95
C PRO A 291 -1.51 26.79 11.75
N MET A 292 -2.03 26.03 12.72
CA MET A 292 -3.23 25.19 12.54
C MET A 292 -4.45 25.53 13.41
N ASP A 293 -4.46 26.66 14.14
CA ASP A 293 -5.59 27.03 15.00
C ASP A 293 -6.44 28.23 14.50
N PHE A 294 -6.34 28.60 13.22
CA PHE A 294 -7.08 29.75 12.68
C PHE A 294 -8.53 29.46 12.20
N TYR A 295 -8.99 28.20 12.23
CA TYR A 295 -10.31 27.80 11.69
C TYR A 295 -11.31 27.22 12.70
N SER A 296 -11.10 27.39 14.00
CA SER A 296 -11.98 26.86 15.04
C SER A 296 -12.72 27.96 15.82
N HIS A 297 -13.11 29.07 15.16
CA HIS A 297 -13.94 30.10 15.79
C HIS A 297 -15.44 29.85 15.51
N PRO A 298 -16.28 29.53 16.51
CA PRO A 298 -17.70 29.18 16.34
C PRO A 298 -18.54 30.27 15.64
N ALA A 299 -18.11 31.53 15.74
CA ALA A 299 -18.77 32.67 15.11
C ALA A 299 -18.72 32.64 13.57
N LEU A 300 -17.64 32.09 12.98
CA LEU A 300 -17.52 31.95 11.51
C LEU A 300 -18.38 30.81 10.97
N GLN A 301 -18.52 29.74 11.75
CA GLN A 301 -19.36 28.59 11.41
C GLN A 301 -20.86 28.93 11.43
N ALA A 302 -21.27 29.85 12.32
CA ALA A 302 -22.62 30.40 12.35
C ALA A 302 -22.91 31.31 11.13
N ALA A 303 -21.92 32.06 10.64
CA ALA A 303 -22.09 32.91 9.46
C ALA A 303 -22.25 32.10 8.16
N THR A 304 -21.55 30.96 8.01
CA THR A 304 -21.74 30.04 6.88
C THR A 304 -23.07 29.30 6.88
N ALA A 305 -23.67 29.07 8.05
CA ALA A 305 -24.97 28.40 8.17
C ALA A 305 -26.17 29.34 7.95
N SER A 306 -25.93 30.66 7.87
CA SER A 306 -26.98 31.69 7.81
C SER A 306 -27.32 32.17 6.40
N GLY A 307 -26.71 31.61 5.35
CA GLY A 307 -27.05 31.93 3.95
C GLY A 307 -26.69 33.36 3.50
N ALA A 308 -25.85 34.08 4.26
CA ALA A 308 -25.57 35.50 4.02
C ALA A 308 -24.59 35.80 2.86
N PHE A 309 -24.11 34.78 2.13
CA PHE A 309 -23.16 34.92 1.02
C PHE A 309 -23.54 34.15 -0.26
N ASP A 310 -24.74 33.58 -0.34
CA ASP A 310 -25.16 32.79 -1.51
C ASP A 310 -25.41 33.63 -2.78
N GLU A 311 -25.45 34.96 -2.69
CA GLU A 311 -25.84 35.84 -3.80
C GLU A 311 -24.67 36.40 -4.63
N PHE A 312 -23.40 36.15 -4.26
CA PHE A 312 -22.22 36.67 -4.99
C PHE A 312 -21.32 35.60 -5.64
N ALA A 313 -21.65 34.31 -5.53
CA ALA A 313 -20.86 33.22 -6.09
C ALA A 313 -21.34 32.73 -7.48
N ALA A 314 -22.35 33.37 -8.07
CA ALA A 314 -23.00 32.87 -9.29
C ALA A 314 -22.30 33.24 -10.62
N GLU A 315 -21.25 34.05 -10.64
CA GLU A 315 -20.67 34.54 -11.92
C GLU A 315 -19.15 34.37 -12.10
N ALA A 316 -18.45 33.59 -11.27
CA ALA A 316 -17.00 33.43 -11.39
C ALA A 316 -16.52 31.98 -11.32
N ALA A 317 -16.84 31.16 -12.34
CA ALA A 317 -16.02 30.00 -12.76
C ALA A 317 -16.56 29.32 -14.04
N SER A 318 -16.39 29.97 -15.20
CA SER A 318 -16.44 29.29 -16.51
C SER A 318 -15.04 29.17 -17.13
N SER A 319 -14.00 28.98 -16.31
CA SER A 319 -12.75 28.42 -16.79
C SER A 319 -12.99 26.92 -16.98
N SER A 320 -13.24 26.50 -18.23
CA SER A 320 -13.34 25.10 -18.61
C SER A 320 -11.99 24.41 -18.37
N ILE A 321 -11.78 23.93 -17.14
CA ILE A 321 -10.69 23.02 -16.84
C ILE A 321 -10.92 21.80 -17.76
N PRO A 322 -9.95 21.42 -18.61
CA PRO A 322 -10.11 20.28 -19.48
C PRO A 322 -10.41 19.06 -18.61
N VAL A 323 -11.59 18.48 -18.82
CA VAL A 323 -12.07 17.35 -18.03
C VAL A 323 -11.15 16.16 -18.31
N ASP A 324 -10.54 15.63 -17.27
CA ASP A 324 -9.61 14.50 -17.38
C ASP A 324 -10.30 13.30 -18.05
N GLY A 325 -9.65 12.73 -19.07
CA GLY A 325 -10.19 11.62 -19.84
C GLY A 325 -10.53 10.39 -18.97
N ARG A 326 -9.72 10.09 -17.94
CA ARG A 326 -9.98 8.96 -17.02
C ARG A 326 -11.20 9.24 -16.15
N MET A 327 -11.47 10.50 -15.80
CA MET A 327 -12.67 10.86 -15.05
C MET A 327 -13.95 10.69 -15.86
N VAL A 328 -13.94 11.12 -17.13
CA VAL A 328 -15.07 10.87 -18.03
C VAL A 328 -15.29 9.38 -18.19
N LEU A 329 -14.22 8.59 -18.38
CA LEU A 329 -14.30 7.14 -18.49
C LEU A 329 -14.94 6.51 -17.24
N TYR A 330 -14.48 6.90 -16.04
CA TYR A 330 -15.05 6.42 -14.77
C TYR A 330 -16.57 6.64 -14.71
N LEU A 331 -17.01 7.88 -14.95
CA LEU A 331 -18.44 8.22 -14.89
C LEU A 331 -19.25 7.47 -15.95
N LYS A 332 -18.72 7.34 -17.17
CA LYS A 332 -19.37 6.57 -18.23
C LYS A 332 -19.54 5.11 -17.85
N ILE A 333 -18.50 4.47 -17.30
CA ILE A 333 -18.57 3.08 -16.82
C ILE A 333 -19.59 2.97 -15.68
N VAL A 334 -19.52 3.83 -14.66
CA VAL A 334 -20.46 3.81 -13.52
C VAL A 334 -21.90 3.95 -14.01
N LYS A 335 -22.18 4.87 -14.94
CA LYS A 335 -23.52 5.06 -15.51
C LYS A 335 -23.96 3.86 -16.34
N ARG A 336 -23.09 3.32 -17.20
CA ARG A 336 -23.43 2.20 -18.07
C ARG A 336 -23.73 0.93 -17.28
N TYR A 337 -22.96 0.69 -16.22
CA TYR A 337 -23.03 -0.52 -15.41
C TYR A 337 -23.84 -0.36 -14.12
N SER A 338 -24.48 0.80 -13.89
CA SER A 338 -25.34 1.03 -12.71
C SER A 338 -26.48 0.02 -12.54
N PRO A 339 -27.09 -0.56 -13.61
CA PRO A 339 -28.11 -1.60 -13.43
C PRO A 339 -27.59 -2.82 -12.68
N TYR A 340 -26.29 -3.12 -12.75
CA TYR A 340 -25.64 -4.26 -12.09
C TYR A 340 -25.10 -3.90 -10.70
N CYS A 341 -25.42 -2.71 -10.19
CA CYS A 341 -25.17 -2.38 -8.80
C CYS A 341 -26.08 -3.18 -7.88
N ARG A 342 -25.55 -3.62 -6.73
CA ARG A 342 -26.31 -4.36 -5.70
C ARG A 342 -27.58 -3.63 -5.28
N ASP A 343 -27.49 -2.31 -5.12
CA ASP A 343 -28.57 -1.44 -4.67
C ASP A 343 -28.25 0.03 -5.03
N SER A 344 -29.26 0.90 -4.90
CA SER A 344 -29.11 2.35 -5.12
C SER A 344 -28.09 3.01 -4.18
N ARG A 345 -27.86 2.45 -2.98
CA ARG A 345 -26.85 2.95 -2.04
C ARG A 345 -25.44 2.66 -2.54
N GLN A 346 -25.22 1.58 -3.29
CA GLN A 346 -23.96 1.33 -3.97
C GLN A 346 -23.72 2.41 -5.02
N LEU A 347 -24.68 2.69 -5.89
CA LEU A 347 -24.56 3.75 -6.90
C LEU A 347 -24.29 5.13 -6.26
N ALA A 348 -25.02 5.47 -5.19
CA ALA A 348 -24.77 6.71 -4.44
C ALA A 348 -23.34 6.79 -3.88
N ARG A 349 -22.81 5.67 -3.37
CA ARG A 349 -21.41 5.60 -2.91
C ARG A 349 -20.40 5.77 -4.04
N LEU A 350 -20.67 5.24 -5.24
CA LEU A 350 -19.79 5.38 -6.41
C LEU A 350 -19.78 6.82 -6.97
N THR A 351 -20.82 7.58 -6.70
CA THR A 351 -21.02 8.96 -7.17
C THR A 351 -20.78 9.96 -6.03
N THR A 352 -21.85 10.45 -5.40
CA THR A 352 -21.79 11.49 -4.36
C THR A 352 -20.92 11.09 -3.18
N GLY A 353 -20.98 9.82 -2.73
CA GLY A 353 -20.17 9.34 -1.62
C GLY A 353 -18.67 9.31 -1.91
N THR A 354 -18.26 9.05 -3.16
CA THR A 354 -16.86 9.12 -3.57
C THR A 354 -16.41 10.56 -3.78
N ALA A 355 -17.29 11.43 -4.28
CA ALA A 355 -17.00 12.85 -4.51
C ALA A 355 -16.63 13.60 -3.22
N VAL A 356 -17.15 13.19 -2.06
CA VAL A 356 -16.74 13.73 -0.74
C VAL A 356 -15.24 13.59 -0.48
N LYS A 357 -14.61 12.53 -1.02
CA LYS A 357 -13.17 12.26 -0.83
C LYS A 357 -12.29 12.77 -1.96
N TYR A 358 -12.85 12.90 -3.17
CA TYR A 358 -12.10 13.22 -4.38
C TYR A 358 -12.68 14.46 -5.04
N SER A 359 -12.00 15.60 -4.83
CA SER A 359 -12.39 16.90 -5.39
C SER A 359 -12.54 16.86 -6.91
N VAL A 360 -11.67 16.11 -7.60
CA VAL A 360 -11.73 15.93 -9.07
C VAL A 360 -13.04 15.30 -9.54
N LEU A 361 -13.66 14.43 -8.74
CA LEU A 361 -14.95 13.81 -9.08
C LEU A 361 -16.10 14.78 -8.81
N GLN A 362 -16.02 15.58 -7.73
CA GLN A 362 -17.05 16.56 -7.39
C GLN A 362 -17.27 17.58 -8.50
N GLU A 363 -16.19 18.05 -9.13
CA GLU A 363 -16.22 19.06 -10.21
C GLU A 363 -16.96 18.60 -11.47
N VAL A 364 -16.97 17.28 -11.74
CA VAL A 364 -17.52 16.70 -12.98
C VAL A 364 -18.82 15.94 -12.77
N LEU A 365 -19.26 15.78 -11.52
CA LEU A 365 -20.41 14.94 -11.18
C LEU A 365 -21.74 15.50 -11.72
N ASN A 366 -21.85 16.82 -11.88
CA ASN A 366 -23.00 17.47 -12.51
C ASN A 366 -23.25 17.00 -13.95
N GLN A 367 -22.21 16.53 -14.65
CA GLN A 367 -22.31 16.00 -16.02
C GLN A 367 -22.86 14.56 -16.07
N PHE A 368 -22.93 13.86 -14.94
CA PHE A 368 -23.29 12.43 -14.91
C PHE A 368 -24.60 12.12 -15.65
N GLN A 369 -25.63 12.95 -15.48
CA GLN A 369 -26.92 12.75 -16.13
C GLN A 369 -26.89 12.96 -17.64
N THR A 370 -26.04 13.85 -18.15
CA THR A 370 -25.94 14.20 -19.57
C THR A 370 -24.91 13.37 -20.34
N LEU A 371 -24.07 12.57 -19.65
CA LEU A 371 -23.07 11.72 -20.31
C LEU A 371 -23.68 10.68 -21.25
N ILE A 372 -23.17 10.64 -22.48
CA ILE A 372 -23.43 9.58 -23.46
C ILE A 372 -22.52 8.39 -23.15
N VAL A 373 -23.11 7.20 -23.06
CA VAL A 373 -22.43 5.96 -22.63
C VAL A 373 -22.50 4.82 -23.65
N ASN A 374 -23.00 5.11 -24.86
CA ASN A 374 -23.18 4.11 -25.91
C ASN A 374 -21.85 3.52 -26.39
N ASP A 375 -20.75 4.25 -26.18
CA ASP A 375 -19.38 3.83 -26.46
C ASP A 375 -18.80 2.88 -25.40
N ILE A 376 -19.49 2.66 -24.27
CA ILE A 376 -19.10 1.66 -23.27
C ILE A 376 -19.83 0.34 -23.57
N PRO A 377 -19.12 -0.67 -24.12
CA PRO A 377 -19.71 -1.97 -24.38
C PRO A 377 -20.03 -2.69 -23.07
N ILE A 378 -21.06 -3.54 -23.10
CA ILE A 378 -21.34 -4.52 -22.05
C ILE A 378 -21.14 -5.89 -22.70
N PRO A 379 -20.24 -6.75 -22.16
CA PRO A 379 -20.09 -8.11 -22.68
C PRO A 379 -21.37 -8.91 -22.48
N GLU A 380 -21.49 -10.07 -23.11
CA GLU A 380 -22.60 -10.98 -22.83
C GLU A 380 -22.47 -11.51 -21.39
N LEU A 381 -23.45 -11.19 -20.54
CA LEU A 381 -23.46 -11.53 -19.12
C LEU A 381 -24.57 -12.54 -18.85
N HIS A 382 -24.22 -13.64 -18.18
CA HIS A 382 -25.17 -14.72 -17.88
C HIS A 382 -25.64 -14.70 -16.42
N ASN A 383 -24.77 -14.29 -15.50
CA ASN A 383 -24.98 -14.38 -14.06
C ASN A 383 -25.21 -13.02 -13.40
N LEU A 384 -24.54 -11.97 -13.87
CA LEU A 384 -24.76 -10.59 -13.45
C LEU A 384 -26.14 -10.13 -13.91
N LYS A 385 -27.02 -9.83 -12.95
CA LYS A 385 -28.41 -9.46 -13.23
C LYS A 385 -28.61 -7.97 -13.03
N PRO A 386 -29.36 -7.29 -13.92
CA PRO A 386 -29.86 -5.96 -13.64
C PRO A 386 -30.76 -6.00 -12.40
N THR A 387 -30.34 -5.35 -11.32
CA THR A 387 -31.03 -5.28 -10.03
C THR A 387 -31.61 -3.91 -9.75
N CYS A 388 -31.07 -2.87 -10.40
CA CYS A 388 -31.60 -1.51 -10.33
C CYS A 388 -32.34 -1.19 -11.63
N VAL A 389 -33.66 -1.38 -11.62
CA VAL A 389 -34.60 -0.74 -12.54
C VAL A 389 -35.56 0.09 -11.71
#